data_AF-A0A1B1MA41-F1
#
_entry.id   AF-A0A1B1MA41-F1
#
_cell.length_a   1.000
_cell.length_b   1.000
_cell.length_c   1.000
_cell.angle_alpha   90.00
_cell.angle_beta   90.00
_cell.angle_gamma   90.00
#
_symmetry.space_group_name_H-M   'P 1'
#
loop_
_entity.id
_entity.type
_entity.pdbx_description
1 polymer ?
#
loop_
_entity_poly.entity_id
_entity_poly.type
_entity_poly.pdbx_seq_one_letter_code
_entity_poly.pdbx_strand_id
1 'polypeptide(L)'
;MTDHHTYGTSSHTADELVRIVSDCLELDFAEHESDYLGIHYVAKGPDERIEVQPNQIPGDEDEDDLYAPEHPTIQALVMTTTAAPDPTLRARLSSIEGLTHLKHESL
;
A
#
# COMPACT_ATOMS: atom_id res chain seq x y z
N MET A 1 8.85 18.87 -0.12
CA MET A 1 9.53 17.57 -0.09
C MET A 1 8.46 16.56 0.21
N THR A 2 8.26 15.58 -0.66
CA THR A 2 7.22 14.57 -0.50
C THR A 2 7.76 13.40 0.32
N ASP A 3 6.95 12.92 1.25
CA ASP A 3 7.30 11.85 2.17
C ASP A 3 6.58 10.57 1.72
N HIS A 4 7.36 9.55 1.37
CA HIS A 4 6.85 8.30 0.84
C HIS A 4 7.15 7.15 1.80
N HIS A 5 6.12 6.37 2.13
CA HIS A 5 6.29 5.15 2.91
C HIS A 5 5.66 3.97 2.21
N THR A 6 6.32 2.82 2.34
CA THR A 6 5.77 1.52 1.95
C THR A 6 5.64 0.66 3.17
N TYR A 7 4.47 0.06 3.33
CA TYR A 7 4.16 -0.96 4.32
C TYR A 7 3.73 -2.23 3.60
N GLY A 8 3.86 -3.37 4.26
CA GLY A 8 3.42 -4.64 3.70
C GLY A 8 2.96 -5.63 4.74
N THR A 9 2.15 -6.57 4.29
CA THR A 9 1.65 -7.68 5.09
C THR A 9 1.72 -8.99 4.30
N SER A 10 2.01 -10.07 5.00
CA SER A 10 1.93 -11.44 4.47
C SER A 10 0.66 -12.17 4.91
N SER A 11 -0.17 -11.52 5.75
CA SER A 11 -1.33 -12.14 6.40
C SER A 11 -2.67 -11.79 5.74
N HIS A 12 -2.66 -10.81 4.82
CA HIS A 12 -3.87 -10.29 4.19
C HIS A 12 -3.63 -10.11 2.69
N THR A 13 -4.68 -10.36 1.92
CA THR A 13 -4.77 -9.98 0.50
C THR A 13 -4.97 -8.46 0.37
N ALA A 14 -4.81 -7.91 -0.84
CA ALA A 14 -5.07 -6.50 -1.10
C ALA A 14 -6.53 -6.10 -0.80
N ASP A 15 -7.49 -6.97 -1.12
CA ASP A 15 -8.93 -6.76 -0.89
C ASP A 15 -9.31 -6.76 0.60
N GLU A 16 -8.63 -7.57 1.41
CA GLU A 16 -8.80 -7.55 2.87
C GLU A 16 -8.10 -6.34 3.47
N LEU A 17 -6.89 -6.05 3.00
CA LEU A 17 -6.08 -4.93 3.47
C LEU A 17 -6.76 -3.59 3.20
N VAL A 18 -7.39 -3.39 2.04
CA VAL A 18 -8.12 -2.15 1.74
C VAL A 18 -9.27 -1.93 2.74
N ARG A 19 -10.00 -2.98 3.13
CA ARG A 19 -11.08 -2.86 4.13
C ARG A 19 -10.54 -2.47 5.51
N ILE A 20 -9.43 -3.08 5.92
CA ILE A 20 -8.78 -2.77 7.21
C ILE A 20 -8.24 -1.34 7.23
N VAL A 21 -7.57 -0.92 6.15
CA VAL A 21 -7.01 0.43 6.04
C VAL A 21 -8.12 1.47 5.93
N SER A 22 -9.19 1.18 5.18
CA SER A 22 -10.40 2.02 5.13
C SER A 22 -11.00 2.27 6.51
N ASP A 23 -11.20 1.22 7.31
CA ASP A 23 -11.76 1.35 8.66
C ASP A 23 -10.80 2.10 9.60
N CYS A 24 -9.51 1.79 9.53
CA CYS A 24 -8.49 2.42 10.39
C CYS A 24 -8.29 3.92 10.09
N LEU A 25 -8.37 4.31 8.83
CA LEU A 25 -8.13 5.68 8.39
C LEU A 25 -9.41 6.48 8.15
N GLU A 26 -10.57 5.84 8.19
CA GLU A 26 -11.88 6.42 7.84
C GLU A 26 -11.87 6.98 6.40
N LEU A 27 -11.32 6.21 5.46
CA LEU A 27 -11.15 6.59 4.05
C LEU A 27 -11.89 5.64 3.10
N ASP A 28 -12.50 6.24 2.08
CA ASP A 28 -13.08 5.51 0.95
C ASP A 28 -12.04 5.32 -0.15
N PHE A 29 -11.72 4.06 -0.45
CA PHE A 29 -10.84 3.70 -1.56
C PHE A 29 -11.66 3.45 -2.83
N ALA A 30 -11.17 3.98 -3.95
CA ALA A 30 -11.67 3.63 -5.28
C ALA A 30 -10.82 2.51 -5.87
N GLU A 31 -11.48 1.51 -6.44
CA GLU A 31 -10.84 0.47 -7.23
C GLU A 31 -10.40 1.01 -8.58
N HIS A 32 -9.21 0.61 -9.01
CA HIS A 32 -8.59 0.95 -10.27
C HIS A 32 -7.94 -0.28 -10.89
N GLU A 33 -8.08 -0.43 -12.20
CA GLU A 33 -7.43 -1.47 -12.99
C GLU A 33 -6.27 -0.86 -13.79
N SER A 34 -5.14 -1.54 -13.80
CA SER A 34 -3.94 -1.17 -14.55
C SER A 34 -3.40 -2.38 -15.30
N ASP A 35 -3.00 -2.21 -16.56
CA ASP A 35 -2.33 -3.26 -17.34
C ASP A 35 -1.01 -3.74 -16.69
N TYR A 36 -0.43 -2.93 -15.79
CA TYR A 36 0.81 -3.28 -15.09
C TYR A 36 0.53 -3.82 -13.69
N LEU A 37 -0.29 -3.15 -12.88
CA LEU A 37 -0.51 -3.54 -11.48
C LEU A 37 -1.71 -4.48 -11.27
N GLY A 38 -2.51 -4.68 -12.30
CA GLY A 38 -3.84 -5.25 -12.16
C GLY A 38 -4.74 -4.36 -11.31
N ILE A 39 -5.56 -5.00 -10.48
CA ILE A 39 -6.46 -4.31 -9.56
C ILE A 39 -5.67 -3.73 -8.39
N HIS A 40 -5.83 -2.43 -8.18
CA HIS A 40 -5.30 -1.69 -7.03
C HIS A 40 -6.34 -0.68 -6.55
N TYR A 41 -6.16 -0.21 -5.32
CA TYR A 41 -7.10 0.67 -4.65
C TYR A 41 -6.43 1.98 -4.29
N VAL A 42 -7.11 3.10 -4.51
CA VAL A 42 -6.56 4.44 -4.24
C VAL A 42 -7.53 5.29 -3.45
N ALA A 43 -7.04 5.86 -2.36
CA ALA A 43 -7.68 6.97 -1.63
C ALA A 43 -6.84 8.24 -1.82
N LYS A 44 -7.49 9.36 -2.14
CA LYS A 44 -6.82 10.65 -2.36
C LYS A 44 -7.40 11.71 -1.41
N GLY A 45 -6.54 12.27 -0.58
CA GLY A 45 -6.79 13.47 0.20
C GLY A 45 -6.21 14.72 -0.48
N PRO A 46 -6.34 15.89 0.15
CA PRO A 46 -5.78 17.15 -0.36
C PRO A 46 -4.24 17.14 -0.39
N ASP A 47 -3.60 16.52 0.60
CA ASP A 47 -2.14 16.51 0.77
C ASP A 47 -1.57 15.09 0.89
N GLU A 48 -2.40 14.07 0.69
CA GLU A 48 -2.04 12.67 0.83
C GLU A 48 -2.65 11.80 -0.27
N ARG A 49 -1.91 10.75 -0.64
CA ARG A 49 -2.39 9.67 -1.49
C ARG A 49 -2.00 8.36 -0.83
N ILE A 50 -2.98 7.46 -0.72
CA ILE A 50 -2.78 6.13 -0.16
C ILE A 50 -3.22 5.11 -1.20
N GLU A 51 -2.36 4.12 -1.43
CA GLU A 51 -2.56 3.08 -2.43
C GLU A 51 -2.43 1.71 -1.75
N VAL A 52 -3.33 0.79 -2.08
CA VAL A 52 -3.31 -0.60 -1.63
C VAL A 52 -3.29 -1.51 -2.85
N GLN A 53 -2.34 -2.43 -2.92
CA GLN A 53 -2.18 -3.31 -4.07
C GLN A 53 -1.56 -4.66 -3.68
N PRO A 54 -1.74 -5.71 -4.50
CA PRO A 54 -0.92 -6.90 -4.40
C PRO A 54 0.56 -6.57 -4.56
N ASN A 55 1.43 -7.35 -3.91
CA ASN A 55 2.86 -7.29 -4.19
C ASN A 55 3.19 -7.99 -5.51
N GLN A 56 2.40 -8.99 -5.89
CA GLN A 56 2.53 -9.68 -7.17
C GLN A 56 1.97 -8.80 -8.30
N ILE A 57 2.81 -8.57 -9.30
CA ILE A 57 2.46 -7.89 -10.53
C ILE A 57 1.88 -8.96 -11.47
N PRO A 58 0.71 -8.72 -12.09
CA PRO A 58 0.20 -9.62 -13.11
C PRO A 58 1.22 -9.76 -14.26
N GLY A 59 1.68 -10.98 -14.49
CA GLY A 59 2.59 -11.35 -15.58
C GLY A 59 2.03 -12.49 -16.43
N ASP A 60 2.56 -12.65 -17.64
CA ASP A 60 2.28 -13.81 -18.50
C ASP A 60 2.95 -15.06 -17.89
N GLU A 61 2.12 -15.94 -17.29
CA GLU A 61 2.28 -17.33 -16.82
C GLU A 61 3.61 -17.89 -16.24
N ASP A 62 4.78 -17.23 -16.36
CA ASP A 62 6.09 -17.80 -16.02
C ASP A 62 7.06 -16.87 -15.26
N GLU A 63 6.73 -15.59 -15.03
CA GLU A 63 7.53 -14.68 -14.18
C GLU A 63 6.63 -14.00 -13.11
N ASP A 64 6.76 -14.45 -11.85
CA ASP A 64 6.15 -13.80 -10.68
C ASP A 64 6.88 -12.49 -10.36
N ASP A 65 6.68 -11.48 -11.22
CA ASP A 65 7.23 -10.15 -10.98
C ASP A 65 6.60 -9.57 -9.71
N LEU A 66 7.45 -8.99 -8.85
CA LEU A 66 7.01 -8.37 -7.60
C LEU A 66 7.25 -6.87 -7.65
N TYR A 67 6.30 -6.11 -7.12
CA TYR A 67 6.44 -4.67 -6.93
C TYR A 67 7.57 -4.35 -5.95
N ALA A 68 7.65 -5.10 -4.84
CA ALA A 68 8.71 -5.04 -3.85
C ALA A 68 9.50 -6.37 -3.84
N PRO A 69 10.42 -6.59 -4.80
CA PRO A 69 11.18 -7.83 -4.91
C PRO A 69 12.11 -8.08 -3.71
N GLU A 70 12.47 -7.01 -2.99
CA GLU A 70 13.23 -7.05 -1.73
C GLU A 70 12.46 -7.78 -0.60
N HIS A 71 11.14 -7.91 -0.74
CA HIS A 71 10.22 -8.46 0.25
C HIS A 71 9.30 -9.52 -0.35
N PRO A 72 9.84 -10.67 -0.80
CA PRO A 72 9.07 -11.64 -1.59
C PRO A 72 7.99 -12.39 -0.81
N THR A 73 8.04 -12.35 0.52
CA THR A 73 7.03 -12.97 1.39
C THR A 73 5.83 -12.07 1.66
N ILE A 74 5.90 -10.79 1.27
CA ILE A 74 4.81 -9.83 1.41
C ILE A 74 3.80 -10.09 0.29
N GLN A 75 2.53 -10.22 0.66
CA GLN A 75 1.44 -10.49 -0.27
C GLN A 75 0.77 -9.21 -0.74
N ALA A 76 0.59 -8.23 0.15
CA ALA A 76 -0.06 -6.97 -0.15
C ALA A 76 0.71 -5.78 0.46
N LEU A 77 0.62 -4.64 -0.23
CA LEU A 77 1.34 -3.42 0.09
C LEU A 77 0.37 -2.27 0.38
N VAL A 78 0.77 -1.38 1.29
CA VAL A 78 0.19 -0.04 1.45
C VAL A 78 1.29 0.98 1.15
N MET A 79 1.03 1.90 0.22
CA MET A 79 1.94 2.99 -0.10
C MET A 79 1.29 4.30 0.25
N THR A 80 2.00 5.16 0.98
CA THR A 80 1.54 6.51 1.31
C THR A 80 2.49 7.52 0.70
N THR A 81 1.92 8.56 0.09
CA THR A 81 2.64 9.74 -0.38
C THR A 81 2.01 10.97 0.26
N THR A 82 2.76 11.73 1.04
CA THR A 82 2.28 12.96 1.68
C THR A 82 3.15 14.17 1.31
N ALA A 83 2.56 15.36 1.26
CA ALA A 83 3.29 16.60 0.94
C ALA A 83 4.26 17.06 2.05
N ALA A 84 4.07 16.56 3.27
CA ALA A 84 4.93 16.72 4.42
C ALA A 84 4.82 15.47 5.32
N PRO A 85 5.80 15.20 6.20
CA PRO A 85 5.72 14.07 7.11
C PRO A 85 4.43 14.08 7.93
N ASP A 86 3.73 12.95 7.96
CA ASP A 86 2.51 12.76 8.76
C ASP A 86 2.71 11.66 9.82
N PRO A 87 3.14 12.02 11.04
CA PRO A 87 3.29 11.09 12.13
C PRO A 87 1.97 10.42 12.57
N THR A 88 0.83 11.09 12.36
CA THR A 88 -0.48 10.56 12.76
C THR A 88 -0.90 9.44 11.82
N LEU A 89 -0.79 9.66 10.51
CA LEU A 89 -1.03 8.62 9.51
C LEU A 89 -0.13 7.41 9.75
N ARG A 90 1.17 7.64 9.96
CA ARG A 90 2.12 6.58 10.27
C ARG A 90 1.76 5.80 11.54
N ALA A 91 1.34 6.49 12.61
CA ALA A 91 0.94 5.84 13.85
C ALA A 91 -0.31 4.97 13.68
N ARG A 92 -1.30 5.44 12.92
CA ARG A 92 -2.51 4.67 12.60
C ARG A 92 -2.17 3.42 11.79
N LEU A 93 -1.39 3.54 10.72
CA LEU A 93 -0.96 2.38 9.93
C LEU A 93 -0.12 1.40 10.76
N SER A 94 0.74 1.91 11.64
CA SER A 94 1.54 1.06 12.54
C SER A 94 0.70 0.34 13.61
N SER A 95 -0.55 0.73 13.83
CA SER A 95 -1.47 0.01 14.73
C SER A 95 -2.19 -1.17 14.08
N ILE A 96 -2.13 -1.29 12.74
CA ILE A 96 -2.75 -2.41 12.03
C ILE A 96 -1.93 -3.68 12.30
N GLU A 97 -2.58 -4.69 12.87
CA GLU A 97 -1.94 -5.97 13.16
C GLU A 97 -1.43 -6.64 11.88
N GLY A 98 -0.15 -7.06 11.90
CA GLY A 98 0.47 -7.72 10.76
C GLY A 98 0.88 -6.79 9.61
N LEU A 99 0.73 -5.47 9.74
CA LEU A 99 1.25 -4.49 8.79
C LEU A 99 2.63 -3.99 9.24
N THR A 100 3.66 -4.23 8.41
CA THR A 100 5.05 -3.88 8.72
C THR A 100 5.52 -2.73 7.85
N HIS A 101 6.21 -1.76 8.44
CA HIS A 101 6.87 -0.69 7.68
C HIS A 101 8.11 -1.22 6.97
N LEU A 102 8.16 -1.11 5.64
CA LEU A 102 9.20 -1.70 4.79
C LEU A 102 10.22 -0.67 4.33
N LYS A 103 9.74 0.49 3.86
CA LYS A 103 10.58 1.50 3.21
C LYS A 103 10.10 2.91 3.52
N HIS A 104 11.03 3.85 3.62
CA HIS A 104 10.78 5.28 3.73
C HIS A 104 11.71 6.04 2.80
N GLU A 105 11.16 6.97 2.03
CA GLU A 105 11.88 7.83 1.09
C GLU A 105 11.35 9.27 1.21
N SER A 106 12.26 10.24 1.40
CA SER A 106 11.93 11.66 1.41
C SER A 106 12.58 12.33 0.20
N LEU A 107 11.77 12.93 -0.67
CA LEU A 107 12.18 13.53 -1.94
C LEU A 107 11.99 15.05 -1.96
#